data_AF-A0A8H6YK72-F1
#
_entry.id   AF-A0A8H6YK72-F1
#
_cell.length_a   1.000
_cell.length_b   1.000
_cell.length_c   1.000
_cell.angle_alpha   90.00
_cell.angle_beta   90.00
_cell.angle_gamma   90.00
#
_symmetry.space_group_name_H-M   'P 1'
#
loop_
_entity.id
_entity.type
_entity.pdbx_description
1 polymer ?
#
loop_
_entity_poly.entity_id
_entity_poly.type
_entity_poly.pdbx_seq_one_letter_code
_entity_poly.pdbx_strand_id
1 'polypeptide(L)'
;MRPLFPRAACSHPTPSTSYSRNVERLLVFQRAFLLRMEAINKLPWPQQRWGRLFIETEEDFVAAYEPWVSLQVAQNNLRDLASPPGPPVSNRILQVRKSLTTFDRLINFRTELPAFVSRPFSRACKYPLPLDSLIKTTSPDTHPHYTELQSGLDAARRVADRLNAVCRLSENVQIAEDLRTSVVDWQGHNVDSFGTLLYDDERLVVTNFSDAEMISRVFLFERIMLFCAIAPGAPILHQGQYHRFRPTTPLVLKGHVLVANVMQAQPNPGDPTSLDVLWAASDDLEVFTLRFKYEYQMRWWETEIKKLIRDCAERRAHGRDHRRKSRRVPFNNQDDRGAFDSDDDLASLAESSLDL
;
A
#
# COMPACT_ATOMS: atom_id res chain seq x y z
N MET A 1 -34.94 -29.91 -25.44
CA MET A 1 -35.10 -28.83 -24.45
C MET A 1 -33.99 -28.94 -23.41
N ARG A 2 -33.15 -27.90 -23.32
CA ARG A 2 -32.42 -27.49 -22.09
C ARG A 2 -33.43 -26.81 -21.13
N PRO A 3 -33.15 -26.65 -19.82
CA PRO A 3 -32.16 -25.67 -19.29
C PRO A 3 -31.09 -26.33 -18.38
N LEU A 4 -29.78 -25.96 -18.43
CA LEU A 4 -29.10 -24.76 -17.88
C LEU A 4 -29.15 -24.78 -16.33
N PHE A 5 -28.08 -24.91 -15.52
CA PHE A 5 -26.70 -24.40 -15.55
C PHE A 5 -25.76 -25.29 -14.68
N PRO A 6 -24.49 -25.52 -15.03
CA PRO A 6 -23.44 -25.80 -14.04
C PRO A 6 -22.84 -24.49 -13.53
N ARG A 7 -22.77 -24.34 -12.20
CA ARG A 7 -22.04 -23.29 -11.49
C ARG A 7 -20.63 -23.15 -12.07
N ALA A 8 -20.28 -21.94 -12.49
CA ALA A 8 -18.91 -21.58 -12.85
C ALA A 8 -17.99 -21.79 -11.64
N ALA A 9 -17.06 -22.75 -11.75
CA ALA A 9 -15.91 -22.82 -10.88
C ALA A 9 -15.01 -21.63 -11.24
N CYS A 10 -14.99 -20.60 -10.39
CA CYS A 10 -14.04 -19.52 -10.47
C CYS A 10 -12.63 -20.10 -10.38
N SER A 11 -11.97 -20.24 -11.54
CA SER A 11 -10.56 -20.60 -11.63
C SER A 11 -9.72 -19.42 -11.17
N HIS A 12 -9.31 -19.42 -9.90
CA HIS A 12 -8.23 -18.54 -9.46
C HIS A 12 -6.96 -18.91 -10.24
N PRO A 13 -6.32 -17.97 -10.96
CA PRO A 13 -5.12 -18.26 -11.72
C PRO A 13 -4.00 -18.69 -10.77
N THR A 14 -3.24 -19.71 -11.14
CA THR A 14 -2.10 -20.16 -10.35
C THR A 14 -1.00 -19.08 -10.34
N PRO A 15 -0.17 -18.98 -9.27
CA PRO A 15 0.83 -17.92 -9.16
C PRO A 15 1.82 -17.85 -10.34
N SER A 16 2.10 -18.98 -10.99
CA SER A 16 2.95 -19.07 -12.18
C SER A 16 2.31 -18.42 -13.42
N THR A 17 0.99 -18.47 -13.56
CA THR A 17 0.26 -17.81 -14.66
C THR A 17 0.24 -16.29 -14.48
N SER A 18 0.16 -15.83 -13.23
CA SER A 18 0.21 -14.39 -12.90
C SER A 18 1.58 -13.76 -13.22
N TYR A 19 2.67 -14.46 -12.88
CA TYR A 19 4.04 -14.02 -13.20
C TYR A 19 4.27 -13.91 -14.72
N SER A 20 3.93 -14.95 -15.49
CA SER A 20 4.07 -14.95 -16.96
C SER A 20 3.31 -13.79 -17.59
N ARG A 21 2.07 -13.58 -17.17
CA ARG A 21 1.21 -12.51 -17.70
C ARG A 21 1.74 -11.11 -17.40
N ASN A 22 2.33 -10.89 -16.21
CA ASN A 22 2.91 -9.60 -15.85
C ASN A 22 4.21 -9.32 -16.62
N VAL A 23 5.06 -10.35 -16.80
CA VAL A 23 6.25 -10.26 -17.66
C VAL A 23 5.87 -9.95 -19.10
N GLU A 24 4.87 -10.65 -19.65
CA GLU A 24 4.39 -10.44 -21.03
C GLU A 24 3.88 -9.00 -21.22
N ARG A 25 3.07 -8.49 -20.29
CA ARG A 25 2.57 -7.10 -20.33
C ARG A 25 3.71 -6.09 -20.34
N LEU A 26 4.67 -6.24 -19.43
CA LEU A 26 5.84 -5.36 -19.36
C LEU A 26 6.66 -5.42 -20.65
N LEU A 27 6.89 -6.61 -21.21
CA LEU A 27 7.64 -6.79 -22.45
C LEU A 27 6.93 -6.19 -23.66
N VAL A 28 5.62 -6.39 -23.78
CA VAL A 28 4.81 -5.81 -24.87
C VAL A 28 4.89 -4.29 -24.83
N PHE A 29 4.68 -3.69 -23.66
CA PHE A 29 4.81 -2.26 -23.47
C PHE A 29 6.23 -1.78 -23.84
N GLN A 30 7.27 -2.40 -23.27
CA GLN A 30 8.64 -1.94 -23.45
C GLN A 30 9.11 -2.04 -24.91
N ARG A 31 8.66 -3.07 -25.65
CA ARG A 31 8.93 -3.19 -27.09
C ARG A 31 8.27 -2.06 -27.87
N ALA A 32 6.99 -1.81 -27.63
CA ALA A 32 6.27 -0.71 -28.29
C ALA A 32 6.90 0.66 -27.95
N PHE A 33 7.26 0.87 -26.69
CA PHE A 33 7.91 2.09 -26.22
C PHE A 33 9.29 2.30 -26.89
N LEU A 34 10.10 1.24 -26.98
CA LEU A 34 11.40 1.29 -27.65
C LEU A 34 11.28 1.62 -29.14
N LEU A 35 10.36 0.95 -29.85
CA LEU A 35 10.13 1.20 -31.27
C LEU A 35 9.74 2.67 -31.53
N ARG A 36 8.92 3.26 -30.66
CA ARG A 36 8.56 4.68 -30.74
C ARG A 36 9.77 5.59 -30.46
N MET A 37 10.60 5.27 -29.48
CA MET A 37 11.84 6.02 -29.24
C MET A 37 12.79 5.96 -30.43
N GLU A 38 12.98 4.79 -31.04
CA GLU A 38 13.82 4.62 -32.23
C GLU A 38 13.27 5.39 -33.44
N ALA A 39 11.95 5.41 -33.61
CA ALA A 39 11.31 6.20 -34.65
C ALA A 39 11.56 7.70 -34.47
N ILE A 40 11.46 8.22 -33.23
CA ILE A 40 11.78 9.62 -32.91
C ILE A 40 13.26 9.91 -33.18
N ASN A 41 14.17 9.02 -32.77
CA ASN A 41 15.60 9.21 -32.94
C ASN A 41 16.05 9.33 -34.40
N LYS A 42 15.30 8.73 -35.34
CA LYS A 42 15.57 8.79 -36.78
C LYS A 42 15.16 10.11 -37.43
N LEU A 43 14.36 10.93 -36.75
CA LEU A 43 13.92 12.22 -37.27
C LEU A 43 15.00 13.30 -37.09
N PRO A 44 15.03 14.34 -37.95
CA PRO A 44 15.86 15.52 -37.72
C PRO A 44 15.53 16.19 -36.38
N TRP A 45 16.54 16.76 -35.71
CA TRP A 45 16.41 17.36 -34.36
C TRP A 45 15.15 18.24 -34.15
N PRO A 46 14.76 19.15 -35.07
CA PRO A 46 13.56 19.97 -34.89
C PRO A 46 12.24 19.19 -34.82
N GLN A 47 12.22 17.96 -35.34
CA GLN A 47 11.04 17.08 -35.40
C GLN A 47 11.04 16.03 -34.27
N GLN A 48 12.11 15.96 -33.46
CA GLN A 48 12.24 14.96 -32.40
C GLN A 48 11.39 15.33 -31.17
N ARG A 49 10.14 14.85 -31.15
CA ARG A 49 9.17 15.12 -30.08
C ARG A 49 9.29 14.13 -28.92
N TRP A 50 10.40 14.19 -28.20
CA TRP A 50 10.67 13.31 -27.06
C TRP A 50 9.63 13.44 -25.93
N GLY A 51 9.18 14.68 -25.63
CA GLY A 51 8.20 14.92 -24.58
C GLY A 51 6.85 14.26 -24.84
N ARG A 52 6.38 14.31 -26.09
CA ARG A 52 5.11 13.71 -26.52
C ARG A 52 4.99 12.22 -26.21
N LEU A 53 6.09 11.48 -26.37
CA LEU A 53 6.11 10.04 -26.08
C LEU A 53 5.72 9.74 -24.63
N PHE A 54 6.31 10.46 -23.67
CA PHE A 54 6.04 10.25 -22.25
C PHE A 54 4.62 10.69 -21.87
N ILE A 55 4.13 11.79 -22.44
CA ILE A 55 2.76 12.27 -22.21
C ILE A 55 1.74 11.23 -22.70
N GLU A 56 1.89 10.73 -23.93
CA GLU A 56 0.91 9.81 -24.52
C GLU A 56 0.96 8.41 -23.91
N THR A 57 2.08 8.00 -23.34
CA THR A 57 2.25 6.66 -22.77
C THR A 57 2.14 6.63 -21.25
N GLU A 58 1.85 7.75 -20.58
CA GLU A 58 1.90 7.87 -19.12
C GLU A 58 1.07 6.78 -18.40
N GLU A 59 -0.21 6.62 -18.76
CA GLU A 59 -1.09 5.62 -18.14
C GLU A 59 -0.70 4.18 -18.52
N ASP A 60 -0.35 3.93 -19.78
CA ASP A 60 0.08 2.60 -20.25
C ASP A 60 1.38 2.15 -19.57
N PHE A 61 2.30 3.11 -19.33
CA PHE A 61 3.54 2.90 -18.63
C PHE A 61 3.24 2.42 -17.21
N VAL A 62 2.40 3.15 -16.48
CA VAL A 62 2.06 2.76 -15.11
C VAL A 62 1.32 1.43 -15.08
N ALA A 63 0.33 1.21 -15.95
CA ALA A 63 -0.43 -0.03 -16.01
C ALA A 63 0.42 -1.27 -16.30
N ALA A 64 1.50 -1.12 -17.09
CA ALA A 64 2.44 -2.20 -17.37
C ALA A 64 3.40 -2.47 -16.19
N TYR A 65 3.83 -1.42 -15.49
CA TYR A 65 4.86 -1.52 -14.46
C TYR A 65 4.31 -1.76 -13.04
N GLU A 66 3.12 -1.28 -12.69
CA GLU A 66 2.50 -1.47 -11.36
C GLU A 66 2.50 -2.94 -10.91
N PRO A 67 1.96 -3.89 -11.71
CA PRO A 67 1.93 -5.30 -11.32
C PRO A 67 3.33 -5.93 -11.20
N TRP A 68 4.30 -5.43 -11.98
CA TRP A 68 5.68 -5.89 -11.93
C TRP A 68 6.36 -5.46 -10.64
N VAL A 69 6.18 -4.20 -10.22
CA VAL A 69 6.75 -3.66 -8.99
C VAL A 69 6.23 -4.41 -7.77
N SER A 70 4.91 -4.62 -7.67
CA SER A 70 4.32 -5.38 -6.55
C SER A 70 4.84 -6.83 -6.50
N LEU A 71 4.99 -7.47 -7.65
CA LEU A 71 5.53 -8.82 -7.76
C LEU A 71 7.01 -8.89 -7.37
N GLN A 72 7.81 -7.92 -7.79
CA GLN A 72 9.22 -7.82 -7.41
C GLN A 72 9.38 -7.71 -5.89
N VAL A 73 8.60 -6.85 -5.23
CA VAL A 73 8.65 -6.68 -3.77
C VAL A 73 8.29 -7.99 -3.07
N ALA A 74 7.20 -8.64 -3.47
CA ALA A 74 6.81 -9.94 -2.93
C ALA A 74 7.92 -11.01 -3.07
N GLN A 75 8.65 -11.01 -4.20
CA GLN A 75 9.76 -11.94 -4.46
C GLN A 75 10.99 -11.66 -3.59
N ASN A 76 11.34 -10.39 -3.38
CA ASN A 76 12.47 -10.02 -2.53
C ASN A 76 12.28 -10.49 -1.08
N ASN A 77 11.05 -10.47 -0.57
CA ASN A 77 10.74 -10.84 0.81
C ASN A 77 10.78 -12.36 1.03
N LEU A 78 10.36 -13.17 0.04
CA LEU A 78 10.52 -14.63 0.08
C LEU A 78 11.99 -15.09 0.21
N ARG A 79 12.95 -14.24 -0.16
CA ARG A 79 14.38 -14.52 -0.04
C ARG A 79 14.87 -14.38 1.40
N ASP A 80 14.35 -13.44 2.16
CA ASP A 80 14.80 -13.20 3.55
C ASP A 80 14.36 -14.34 4.49
N LEU A 81 13.24 -15.01 4.16
CA LEU A 81 12.81 -16.27 4.78
C LEU A 81 13.66 -17.50 4.37
N ALA A 82 14.47 -17.39 3.30
CA ALA A 82 15.25 -18.49 2.75
C ALA A 82 16.73 -18.52 3.22
N SER A 83 17.10 -17.69 4.20
CA SER A 83 18.39 -17.80 4.92
C SER A 83 18.23 -18.72 6.14
N PRO A 84 18.84 -19.93 6.18
CA PRO A 84 18.63 -20.91 7.25
C PRO A 84 19.34 -20.54 8.57
N PRO A 85 19.00 -21.16 9.72
CA PRO A 85 18.22 -22.39 9.87
C PRO A 85 16.87 -22.21 10.59
N GLY A 86 15.80 -22.64 9.93
CA GLY A 86 14.44 -22.78 10.47
C GLY A 86 13.65 -23.81 9.63
N PRO A 87 12.57 -24.39 10.15
CA PRO A 87 11.91 -25.59 9.60
C PRO A 87 11.22 -25.32 8.25
N PRO A 88 10.81 -26.36 7.50
CA PRO A 88 10.87 -26.37 6.05
C PRO A 88 9.92 -25.36 5.42
N VAL A 89 10.52 -24.38 4.74
CA VAL A 89 9.84 -23.49 3.80
C VAL A 89 9.04 -24.35 2.82
N SER A 90 7.73 -24.06 2.72
CA SER A 90 6.70 -24.77 1.96
C SER A 90 7.22 -25.52 0.71
N ASN A 91 6.84 -26.79 0.55
CA ASN A 91 7.28 -27.71 -0.53
C ASN A 91 7.25 -27.11 -1.95
N ARG A 92 6.36 -26.15 -2.21
CA ARG A 92 6.25 -25.42 -3.48
C ARG A 92 7.43 -24.48 -3.75
N ILE A 93 7.94 -23.79 -2.72
CA ILE A 93 9.10 -22.90 -2.85
C ILE A 93 10.35 -23.74 -3.15
N LEU A 94 10.49 -24.90 -2.50
CA LEU A 94 11.54 -25.88 -2.79
C LEU A 94 11.45 -26.43 -4.23
N GLN A 95 10.25 -26.70 -4.75
CA GLN A 95 10.05 -27.13 -6.13
C GLN A 95 10.40 -26.04 -7.15
N VAL A 96 9.90 -24.81 -6.97
CA VAL A 96 10.26 -23.66 -7.82
C VAL A 96 11.76 -23.43 -7.80
N ARG A 97 12.39 -23.53 -6.62
CA ARG A 97 13.84 -23.37 -6.46
C ARG A 97 14.63 -24.46 -7.19
N LYS A 98 14.20 -25.73 -7.11
CA LYS A 98 14.81 -26.85 -7.86
C LYS A 98 14.64 -26.70 -9.37
N SER A 99 13.50 -26.21 -9.84
CA SER A 99 13.28 -25.93 -11.26
C SER A 99 14.11 -24.74 -11.77
N LEU A 100 14.36 -23.73 -10.92
CA LEU A 100 15.15 -22.56 -11.29
C LEU A 100 16.66 -22.78 -11.18
N THR A 101 17.13 -23.70 -10.34
CA THR A 101 18.55 -24.14 -10.34
C THR A 101 18.97 -24.82 -11.64
N THR A 102 18.03 -25.31 -12.45
CA THR A 102 18.32 -25.83 -13.80
C THR A 102 18.77 -24.72 -14.76
N PHE A 103 18.40 -23.46 -14.50
CA PHE A 103 18.79 -22.28 -15.28
C PHE A 103 19.95 -21.48 -14.68
N ASP A 104 20.61 -22.00 -13.64
CA ASP A 104 21.72 -21.32 -12.93
C ASP A 104 22.95 -21.09 -13.84
N ARG A 105 23.00 -21.75 -15.00
CA ARG A 105 24.00 -21.51 -16.06
C ARG A 105 23.70 -20.28 -16.93
N LEU A 106 22.48 -19.73 -16.90
CA LEU A 106 22.08 -18.55 -17.69
C LEU A 106 22.08 -17.28 -16.84
N ILE A 107 21.60 -17.37 -15.60
CA ILE A 107 21.57 -16.28 -14.62
C ILE A 107 21.77 -16.93 -13.25
N ASN A 108 22.71 -16.41 -12.44
CA ASN A 108 22.84 -16.90 -11.07
C ASN A 108 21.58 -16.54 -10.27
N PHE A 109 20.80 -17.56 -9.90
CA PHE A 109 19.48 -17.35 -9.30
C PHE A 109 19.56 -16.63 -7.94
N ARG A 110 20.66 -16.80 -7.20
CA ARG A 110 20.81 -16.26 -5.84
C ARG A 110 21.29 -14.81 -5.84
N THR A 111 22.14 -14.43 -6.79
CA THR A 111 22.82 -13.12 -6.80
C THR A 111 22.33 -12.21 -7.92
N GLU A 112 22.05 -12.75 -9.10
CA GLU A 112 21.80 -11.95 -10.30
C GLU A 112 20.30 -11.78 -10.59
N LEU A 113 19.47 -12.79 -10.33
CA LEU A 113 18.03 -12.69 -10.58
C LEU A 113 17.37 -11.49 -9.87
N PRO A 114 17.67 -11.17 -8.59
CA PRO A 114 17.11 -9.97 -7.94
C PRO A 114 17.53 -8.67 -8.62
N ALA A 115 18.78 -8.60 -9.11
CA ALA A 115 19.26 -7.47 -9.89
C ALA A 115 18.57 -7.40 -11.26
N PHE A 116 18.28 -8.53 -11.90
CA PHE A 116 17.53 -8.57 -13.15
C PHE A 116 16.07 -8.14 -12.98
N VAL A 117 15.41 -8.60 -11.91
CA VAL A 117 14.00 -8.27 -11.64
C VAL A 117 13.83 -6.79 -11.23
N SER A 118 14.82 -6.19 -10.58
CA SER A 118 14.79 -4.77 -10.17
C SER A 118 15.18 -3.76 -11.27
N ARG A 119 15.86 -4.20 -12.34
CA ARG A 119 16.28 -3.33 -13.45
C ARG A 119 15.14 -2.59 -14.14
N PRO A 120 13.99 -3.22 -14.48
CA PRO A 120 12.89 -2.50 -15.13
C PRO A 120 12.40 -1.32 -14.30
N PHE A 121 12.10 -1.55 -13.01
CA PHE A 121 11.69 -0.49 -12.09
C PHE A 121 12.77 0.59 -11.98
N SER A 122 14.03 0.20 -11.75
CA SER A 122 15.14 1.15 -11.68
C SER A 122 15.29 1.99 -12.95
N ARG A 123 15.06 1.39 -14.13
CA ARG A 123 15.10 2.08 -15.42
C ARG A 123 13.96 3.07 -15.55
N ALA A 124 12.74 2.68 -15.17
CA ALA A 124 11.57 3.55 -15.20
C ALA A 124 11.79 4.84 -14.41
N CYS A 125 12.32 4.73 -13.18
CA CYS A 125 12.60 5.89 -12.32
C CYS A 125 13.75 6.79 -12.83
N LYS A 126 14.52 6.36 -13.84
CA LYS A 126 15.65 7.10 -14.39
C LYS A 126 15.35 7.83 -15.69
N TYR A 127 14.19 7.63 -16.32
CA TYR A 127 13.80 8.36 -17.53
C TYR A 127 13.72 9.89 -17.38
N PRO A 128 13.40 10.46 -16.21
CA PRO A 128 13.45 11.92 -16.03
C PRO A 128 14.86 12.52 -16.20
N LEU A 129 15.93 11.79 -15.86
CA LEU A 129 17.31 12.30 -15.87
C LEU A 129 17.82 12.74 -17.26
N PRO A 130 17.70 11.92 -18.33
CA PRO A 130 18.09 12.34 -19.66
C PRO A 130 17.18 13.44 -20.23
N LEU A 131 15.88 13.45 -19.90
CA LEU A 131 14.97 14.53 -20.32
C LEU A 131 15.34 15.87 -19.68
N ASP A 132 15.64 15.87 -18.39
CA ASP A 132 16.11 17.05 -17.66
C ASP A 132 17.45 17.56 -18.22
N SER A 133 18.36 16.64 -18.55
CA SER A 133 19.63 16.97 -19.20
C SER A 133 19.41 17.57 -20.59
N LEU A 134 18.47 17.02 -21.38
CA LEU A 134 18.10 17.51 -22.70
C LEU A 134 17.52 18.93 -22.65
N ILE A 135 16.65 19.19 -21.67
CA ILE A 135 16.05 20.52 -21.45
C ILE A 135 17.12 21.54 -21.09
N LYS A 136 18.12 21.17 -20.28
CA LYS A 136 19.23 22.05 -19.89
C LYS A 136 20.15 22.42 -21.05
N THR A 137 20.30 21.54 -22.03
CA THR A 137 21.13 21.79 -23.23
C THR A 137 20.37 22.41 -24.39
N THR A 138 19.06 22.63 -24.24
CA THR A 138 18.17 23.13 -25.30
C THR A 138 17.55 24.46 -24.87
N SER A 139 17.12 25.26 -25.83
CA SER A 139 16.37 26.51 -25.62
C SER A 139 15.10 26.56 -26.48
N PRO A 140 14.13 27.43 -26.14
CA PRO A 140 12.95 27.67 -26.99
C PRO A 140 13.31 28.06 -28.43
N ASP A 141 14.44 28.75 -28.62
CA ASP A 141 14.90 29.20 -29.95
C ASP A 141 15.50 28.06 -30.79
N THR A 142 16.03 27.02 -30.13
CA THR A 142 16.73 25.89 -30.78
C THR A 142 15.84 24.67 -31.00
N HIS A 143 14.69 24.60 -30.31
CA HIS A 143 13.78 23.46 -30.43
C HIS A 143 12.30 23.90 -30.42
N PRO A 144 11.56 23.70 -31.53
CA PRO A 144 10.15 24.12 -31.64
C PRO A 144 9.21 23.53 -30.58
N HIS A 145 9.56 22.39 -29.99
CA HIS A 145 8.71 21.67 -29.03
C HIS A 145 9.25 21.73 -27.60
N TYR A 146 9.97 22.81 -27.23
CA TYR A 146 10.59 22.94 -25.91
C TYR A 146 9.58 22.84 -24.74
N THR A 147 8.41 23.47 -24.85
CA THR A 147 7.35 23.42 -23.83
C THR A 147 6.73 22.03 -23.67
N GLU A 148 6.58 21.30 -24.78
CA GLU A 148 6.16 19.90 -24.78
C GLU A 148 7.22 19.02 -24.12
N LEU A 149 8.50 19.29 -24.35
CA LEU A 149 9.60 18.56 -23.71
C LEU A 149 9.57 18.73 -22.18
N GLN A 150 9.32 19.94 -21.67
CA GLN A 150 9.12 20.18 -20.24
C GLN A 150 7.92 19.41 -19.70
N SER A 151 6.79 19.45 -20.42
CA SER A 151 5.58 18.70 -20.05
C SER A 151 5.83 17.18 -20.02
N GLY A 152 6.66 16.67 -20.94
CA GLY A 152 7.07 15.26 -20.96
C GLY A 152 8.03 14.87 -19.83
N LEU A 153 8.91 15.78 -19.38
CA LEU A 153 9.70 15.58 -18.17
C LEU A 153 8.78 15.44 -16.95
N ASP A 154 7.77 16.29 -16.83
CA ASP A 154 6.82 16.21 -15.72
C ASP A 154 5.98 14.93 -15.76
N ALA A 155 5.59 14.46 -16.96
CA ALA A 155 4.96 13.16 -17.13
C ALA A 155 5.87 12.01 -16.68
N ALA A 156 7.14 12.02 -17.09
CA ALA A 156 8.11 11.00 -16.64
C ALA A 156 8.33 11.02 -15.12
N ARG A 157 8.32 12.21 -14.49
CA ARG A 157 8.40 12.35 -13.03
C ARG A 157 7.17 11.75 -12.34
N ARG A 158 5.96 12.06 -12.82
CA ARG A 158 4.71 11.48 -12.29
C ARG A 158 4.70 9.96 -12.39
N VAL A 159 5.15 9.39 -13.51
CA VAL A 159 5.31 7.93 -13.66
C VAL A 159 6.25 7.40 -12.58
N ALA A 160 7.44 7.98 -12.43
CA ALA A 160 8.40 7.56 -11.42
C ALA A 160 7.82 7.64 -10.00
N ASP A 161 7.13 8.73 -9.66
CA ASP A 161 6.51 8.94 -8.35
C ASP A 161 5.41 7.91 -8.07
N ARG A 162 4.58 7.60 -9.06
CA ARG A 162 3.52 6.58 -8.94
C ARG A 162 4.10 5.18 -8.76
N LEU A 163 5.14 4.82 -9.52
CA LEU A 163 5.83 3.53 -9.35
C LEU A 163 6.53 3.42 -8.00
N ASN A 164 7.15 4.51 -7.52
CA ASN A 164 7.73 4.55 -6.18
C ASN A 164 6.65 4.39 -5.09
N ALA A 165 5.49 5.01 -5.25
CA ALA A 165 4.37 4.85 -4.33
C ALA A 165 3.87 3.40 -4.28
N VAL A 166 3.78 2.73 -5.42
CA VAL A 166 3.38 1.32 -5.51
C VAL A 166 4.40 0.40 -4.85
N CYS A 167 5.69 0.68 -5.03
CA CYS A 167 6.77 -0.05 -4.35
C CYS A 167 6.63 0.06 -2.83
N ARG A 168 6.51 1.30 -2.32
CA ARG A 168 6.32 1.57 -0.88
C ARG A 168 5.08 0.90 -0.33
N LEU A 169 3.95 1.00 -1.04
CA LEU A 169 2.71 0.36 -0.62
C LEU A 169 2.87 -1.17 -0.54
N SER A 170 3.52 -1.77 -1.53
CA SER A 170 3.76 -3.22 -1.55
C SER A 170 4.72 -3.66 -0.43
N GLU A 171 5.70 -2.84 -0.08
CA GLU A 171 6.61 -3.09 1.06
C GLU A 171 5.85 -3.00 2.38
N ASN A 172 5.03 -1.96 2.55
CA ASN A 172 4.21 -1.75 3.73
C ASN A 172 3.18 -2.87 3.94
N VAL A 173 2.57 -3.39 2.86
CA VAL A 173 1.67 -4.56 2.95
C VAL A 173 2.42 -5.75 3.52
N GLN A 174 3.64 -6.03 3.07
CA GLN A 174 4.42 -7.12 3.65
C GLN A 174 4.75 -6.88 5.13
N ILE A 175 5.19 -5.67 5.48
CA ILE A 175 5.52 -5.34 6.88
C ILE A 175 4.30 -5.52 7.78
N ALA A 176 3.09 -5.16 7.31
CA ALA A 176 1.85 -5.37 8.03
C ALA A 176 1.52 -6.87 8.21
N GLU A 177 1.75 -7.70 7.19
CA GLU A 177 1.61 -9.16 7.29
C GLU A 177 2.61 -9.77 8.28
N ASP A 178 3.86 -9.35 8.22
CA ASP A 178 4.91 -9.81 9.14
C ASP A 178 4.56 -9.42 10.58
N LEU A 179 4.09 -8.19 10.78
CA LEU A 179 3.62 -7.69 12.07
C LEU A 179 2.46 -8.52 12.61
N ARG A 180 1.48 -8.90 11.76
CA ARG A 180 0.33 -9.73 12.14
C ARG A 180 0.77 -11.03 12.81
N THR A 181 1.86 -11.64 12.32
CA THR A 181 2.39 -12.90 12.85
C THR A 181 3.41 -12.73 13.98
N SER A 182 4.04 -11.56 14.09
CA SER A 182 5.10 -11.29 15.06
C SER A 182 4.58 -10.87 16.43
N VAL A 183 3.44 -10.18 16.50
CA VAL A 183 2.89 -9.71 17.79
C VAL A 183 2.25 -10.87 18.55
N VAL A 184 2.74 -11.10 19.78
CA VAL A 184 2.30 -12.22 20.63
C VAL A 184 0.89 -12.01 21.18
N ASP A 185 0.57 -10.79 21.58
CA ASP A 185 -0.73 -10.41 22.14
C ASP A 185 -1.15 -9.03 21.63
N TRP A 186 -2.31 -8.99 20.97
CA TRP A 186 -2.90 -7.79 20.39
C TRP A 186 -3.74 -6.98 21.40
N GLN A 187 -3.85 -7.42 22.66
CA GLN A 187 -4.54 -6.71 23.74
C GLN A 187 -5.99 -6.32 23.37
N GLY A 188 -6.68 -7.21 22.62
CA GLY A 188 -8.07 -6.99 22.19
C GLY A 188 -8.24 -6.15 20.92
N HIS A 189 -7.17 -5.69 20.28
CA HIS A 189 -7.23 -4.96 19.02
C HIS A 189 -7.48 -5.88 17.82
N ASN A 190 -8.38 -5.46 16.93
CA ASN A 190 -8.61 -6.15 15.65
C ASN A 190 -7.68 -5.57 14.57
N VAL A 191 -6.71 -6.37 14.13
CA VAL A 191 -5.70 -5.99 13.11
C VAL A 191 -6.33 -5.51 11.81
N ASP A 192 -7.46 -6.09 11.40
CA ASP A 192 -8.13 -5.73 10.14
C ASP A 192 -8.78 -4.34 10.21
N SER A 193 -8.93 -3.77 11.41
CA SER A 193 -9.48 -2.42 11.60
C SER A 193 -8.44 -1.31 11.40
N PHE A 194 -7.13 -1.61 11.38
CA PHE A 194 -6.07 -0.60 11.43
C PHE A 194 -5.97 0.27 10.17
N GLY A 195 -6.38 -0.28 9.02
CA GLY A 195 -6.21 0.35 7.71
C GLY A 195 -4.85 0.06 7.09
N THR A 196 -4.46 0.84 6.09
CA THR A 196 -3.17 0.67 5.40
C THR A 196 -2.00 1.11 6.29
N LEU A 197 -0.89 0.36 6.29
CA LEU A 197 0.36 0.81 6.90
C LEU A 197 1.00 1.91 6.05
N LEU A 198 1.38 3.02 6.68
CA LEU A 198 1.93 4.20 6.02
C LEU A 198 3.43 4.33 6.27
N TYR A 199 3.86 4.19 7.52
CA TYR A 199 5.28 4.20 7.90
C TYR A 199 5.58 3.15 8.97
N ASP A 200 6.80 2.62 8.93
CA ASP A 200 7.42 1.88 10.02
C ASP A 200 8.76 2.52 10.38
N ASP A 201 9.09 2.55 11.67
CA ASP A 201 10.43 2.90 12.15
C ASP A 201 10.87 1.86 13.19
N GLU A 202 11.97 1.17 12.90
CA GLU A 202 12.48 0.05 13.70
C GLU A 202 12.93 0.46 15.11
N ARG A 203 13.45 1.69 15.29
CA ARG A 203 14.13 2.10 16.53
C ARG A 203 13.90 3.58 16.81
N LEU A 204 12.66 3.91 17.10
CA LEU A 204 12.26 5.25 17.49
C LEU A 204 12.35 5.41 19.00
N VAL A 205 12.93 6.51 19.45
CA VAL A 205 12.89 6.85 20.87
C VAL A 205 11.56 7.55 21.14
N VAL A 206 10.83 7.05 22.13
CA VAL A 206 9.53 7.57 22.55
C VAL A 206 9.65 8.03 24.00
N THR A 207 9.35 9.31 24.23
CA THR A 207 9.30 9.91 25.57
C THR A 207 7.90 10.41 25.88
N ASN A 208 7.56 10.53 27.17
CA ASN A 208 6.26 11.02 27.66
C ASN A 208 5.04 10.19 27.19
N PHE A 209 5.28 8.96 26.72
CA PHE A 209 4.23 7.97 26.48
C PHE A 209 4.12 6.97 27.64
N SER A 210 5.19 6.84 28.42
CA SER A 210 5.24 6.15 29.71
C SER A 210 6.15 6.96 30.65
N ASP A 211 6.20 6.59 31.93
CA ASP A 211 7.06 7.25 32.93
C ASP A 211 8.57 7.26 32.56
N ALA A 212 8.99 6.46 31.56
CA ALA A 212 10.37 6.39 31.08
C ALA A 212 10.50 6.57 29.56
N GLU A 213 11.68 7.04 29.15
CA GLU A 213 12.14 7.00 27.75
C GLU A 213 12.28 5.53 27.31
N MET A 214 11.66 5.17 26.18
CA MET A 214 11.72 3.81 25.63
C MET A 214 12.13 3.81 24.16
N ILE A 215 12.87 2.79 23.74
CA ILE A 215 13.17 2.52 22.34
C ILE A 215 12.13 1.53 21.83
N SER A 216 11.30 1.96 20.89
CA SER A 216 10.20 1.17 20.33
C SER A 216 10.30 1.10 18.81
N ARG A 217 9.84 -0.02 18.26
CA ARG A 217 9.46 -0.08 16.85
C ARG A 217 8.07 0.49 16.71
N VAL A 218 7.90 1.50 15.87
CA VAL A 218 6.63 2.24 15.75
C VAL A 218 6.05 2.01 14.36
N PHE A 219 4.75 1.71 14.32
CA PHE A 219 4.00 1.51 13.08
C PHE A 219 2.88 2.54 13.01
N LEU A 220 2.83 3.32 11.93
CA LEU A 220 1.76 4.26 11.66
C LEU A 220 0.82 3.69 10.60
N PHE A 221 -0.39 3.33 11.00
CA PHE A 221 -1.50 2.97 10.12
C PHE A 221 -2.46 4.16 9.95
N GLU A 222 -3.35 4.08 8.97
CA GLU A 222 -4.39 5.10 8.72
C GLU A 222 -5.29 5.40 9.94
N ARG A 223 -5.46 4.43 10.85
CA ARG A 223 -6.40 4.56 11.99
C ARG A 223 -5.73 4.40 13.36
N ILE A 224 -4.52 3.85 13.43
CA ILE A 224 -3.84 3.58 14.70
C ILE A 224 -2.32 3.71 14.55
N MET A 225 -1.66 4.19 15.59
CA MET A 225 -0.22 4.11 15.77
C MET A 225 0.07 3.04 16.82
N LEU A 226 0.99 2.12 16.53
CA LEU A 226 1.36 1.02 17.42
C LEU A 226 2.81 1.16 17.88
N PHE A 227 3.03 0.93 19.18
CA PHE A 227 4.34 0.94 19.80
C PHE A 227 4.70 -0.48 20.23
N CYS A 228 5.71 -1.06 19.59
CA CYS A 228 6.10 -2.45 19.82
C CYS A 228 7.54 -2.53 20.36
N ALA A 229 7.79 -3.50 21.23
CA ALA A 229 9.14 -3.86 21.68
C ALA A 229 9.43 -5.33 21.31
N ILE A 230 10.70 -5.68 21.20
CA ILE A 230 11.11 -7.09 21.05
C ILE A 230 10.69 -7.85 22.31
N ALA A 231 10.10 -9.03 22.13
CA ALA A 231 9.72 -9.89 23.25
C ALA A 231 10.97 -10.30 24.05
N PRO A 232 10.90 -10.29 25.40
CA PRO A 232 12.01 -10.73 26.23
C PRO A 232 12.37 -12.21 25.91
N GLY A 233 13.66 -12.47 25.68
CA GLY A 233 14.15 -13.82 25.32
C GLY A 233 14.08 -14.18 23.84
N ALA A 234 13.64 -13.26 22.97
CA ALA A 234 13.72 -13.46 21.52
C ALA A 234 15.18 -13.58 21.04
N PRO A 235 15.49 -14.48 20.09
CA PRO A 235 16.83 -14.56 19.51
C PRO A 235 17.12 -13.28 18.72
N ILE A 236 17.89 -12.36 19.31
CA ILE A 236 18.43 -11.20 18.61
C ILE A 236 19.65 -11.67 17.83
N LEU A 237 19.54 -11.78 16.51
CA LEU A 237 20.70 -12.01 15.67
C LEU A 237 21.46 -10.70 15.51
N HIS A 238 22.66 -10.63 16.11
CA HIS A 238 23.60 -9.55 15.90
C HIS A 238 24.28 -9.71 14.51
N GLN A 239 23.76 -9.06 13.48
CA GLN A 239 24.50 -8.87 12.23
C GLN A 239 25.12 -7.46 12.21
N GLY A 240 26.29 -7.33 12.85
CA GLY A 240 27.00 -6.05 12.97
C GLY A 240 26.35 -5.07 13.95
N GLN A 241 26.64 -3.77 13.80
CA GLN A 241 26.07 -2.68 14.62
C GLN A 241 24.58 -2.36 14.34
N TYR A 242 23.90 -3.15 13.50
CA TYR A 242 22.52 -2.89 13.09
C TYR A 242 21.61 -4.08 13.47
N HIS A 243 20.72 -3.83 14.43
CA HIS A 243 19.62 -4.73 14.76
C HIS A 243 18.53 -4.60 13.69
N ARG A 244 18.59 -5.36 12.60
CA ARG A 244 17.41 -5.53 11.73
C ARG A 244 16.46 -6.52 12.39
N PHE A 245 15.18 -6.14 12.45
CA PHE A 245 14.13 -7.05 12.89
C PHE A 245 13.89 -8.08 11.79
N ARG A 246 13.95 -9.37 12.13
CA ARG A 246 13.50 -10.39 11.18
C ARG A 246 11.97 -10.39 11.14
N PRO A 247 11.35 -10.77 10.00
CA PRO A 247 9.91 -11.00 9.89
C PRO A 247 9.31 -11.93 10.97
N THR A 248 10.16 -12.71 11.67
CA THR A 248 9.76 -13.69 12.69
C THR A 248 10.21 -13.31 14.10
N THR A 249 10.73 -12.10 14.33
CA THR A 249 11.11 -11.67 15.67
C THR A 249 9.85 -11.40 16.49
N PRO A 250 9.58 -12.14 17.58
CA PRO A 250 8.37 -11.92 18.36
C PRO A 250 8.37 -10.52 18.98
N LEU A 251 7.24 -9.84 18.86
CA LEU A 251 7.00 -8.48 19.31
C LEU A 251 5.93 -8.45 20.41
N VAL A 252 6.07 -7.51 21.33
CA VAL A 252 5.10 -7.21 22.38
C VAL A 252 4.55 -5.81 22.14
N LEU A 253 3.23 -5.69 22.10
CA LEU A 253 2.54 -4.41 22.05
C LEU A 253 2.72 -3.68 23.39
N LYS A 254 3.40 -2.54 23.38
CA LYS A 254 3.65 -1.69 24.57
C LYS A 254 2.60 -0.59 24.71
N GLY A 255 2.02 -0.16 23.61
CA GLY A 255 0.89 0.75 23.62
C GLY A 255 0.43 1.09 22.22
N HIS A 256 -0.62 1.90 22.14
CA HIS A 256 -1.23 2.31 20.91
C HIS A 256 -1.87 3.69 21.06
N VAL A 257 -1.98 4.43 19.95
CA VAL A 257 -2.70 5.70 19.89
C VAL A 257 -3.63 5.64 18.68
N LEU A 258 -4.92 5.81 18.90
CA LEU A 258 -5.86 5.93 17.79
C LEU A 258 -5.62 7.26 17.08
N VAL A 259 -5.46 7.23 15.76
CA VAL A 259 -5.27 8.43 14.92
C VAL A 259 -6.44 9.39 15.10
N ALA A 260 -7.63 8.86 15.38
CA ALA A 260 -8.80 9.66 15.72
C ALA A 260 -8.56 10.58 16.93
N ASN A 261 -7.77 10.16 17.91
CA ASN A 261 -7.51 10.92 19.13
C ASN A 261 -6.34 11.89 18.98
N VAL A 262 -5.58 11.80 17.89
CA VAL A 262 -4.47 12.74 17.62
C VAL A 262 -5.06 14.09 17.20
N MET A 263 -4.62 15.14 17.89
CA MET A 263 -5.11 16.51 17.69
C MET A 263 -4.09 17.36 16.94
N GLN A 264 -2.80 17.17 17.22
CA GLN A 264 -1.73 17.98 16.63
C GLN A 264 -0.43 17.18 16.57
N ALA A 265 0.37 17.44 15.54
CA ALA A 265 1.75 16.98 15.42
C ALA A 265 2.62 18.17 15.00
N GLN A 266 3.69 18.43 15.75
CA GLN A 266 4.57 19.57 15.49
C GLN A 266 6.03 19.22 15.79
N PRO A 267 6.99 19.73 15.01
CA PRO A 267 8.41 19.59 15.33
C PRO A 267 8.70 20.17 16.70
N ASN A 268 9.52 19.47 17.48
CA ASN A 268 9.94 19.98 18.78
C ASN A 268 10.88 21.19 18.58
N PRO A 269 10.62 22.35 19.21
CA PRO A 269 11.47 23.54 19.04
C PRO A 269 12.90 23.35 19.55
N GLY A 270 13.11 22.45 20.51
CA GLY A 270 14.40 22.16 21.13
C GLY A 270 15.24 21.12 20.39
N ASP A 271 14.62 20.32 19.50
CA ASP A 271 15.31 19.25 18.76
C ASP A 271 14.70 19.06 17.35
N PRO A 272 15.45 19.37 16.27
CA PRO A 272 14.97 19.27 14.88
C PRO A 272 14.70 17.83 14.44
N THR A 273 15.12 16.83 15.20
CA THR A 273 14.83 15.41 14.93
C THR A 273 13.65 14.87 15.72
N SER A 274 13.01 15.69 16.55
CA SER A 274 11.90 15.28 17.40
C SER A 274 10.56 15.82 16.92
N LEU A 275 9.52 15.01 17.06
CA LEU A 275 8.13 15.35 16.76
C LEU A 275 7.27 15.18 18.01
N ASP A 276 6.66 16.27 18.47
CA ASP A 276 5.70 16.25 19.55
C ASP A 276 4.30 15.97 18.99
N VAL A 277 3.62 14.98 19.55
CA VAL A 277 2.28 14.56 19.14
C VAL A 277 1.32 14.72 20.33
N LEU A 278 0.39 15.66 20.19
CA LEU A 278 -0.68 15.92 21.14
C LEU A 278 -1.89 15.05 20.82
N TRP A 279 -2.38 14.32 21.81
CA TRP A 279 -3.52 13.42 21.66
C TRP A 279 -4.43 13.47 22.90
N ALA A 280 -5.70 13.13 22.68
CA ALA A 280 -6.67 12.99 23.75
C ALA A 280 -6.60 11.57 24.34
N ALA A 281 -6.02 11.46 25.55
CA ALA A 281 -6.08 10.27 26.37
C ALA A 281 -7.46 10.15 27.04
N SER A 282 -7.64 9.16 27.93
CA SER A 282 -8.95 8.85 28.53
C SER A 282 -9.58 10.05 29.23
N ASP A 283 -8.79 10.78 30.02
CA ASP A 283 -9.28 11.90 30.85
C ASP A 283 -8.48 13.20 30.67
N ASP A 284 -7.33 13.15 30.00
CA ASP A 284 -6.42 14.29 29.84
C ASP A 284 -5.86 14.43 28.42
N LEU A 285 -5.35 15.63 28.13
CA LEU A 285 -4.54 15.86 26.93
C LEU A 285 -3.08 15.54 27.23
N GLU A 286 -2.52 14.61 26.49
CA GLU A 286 -1.14 14.15 26.67
C GLU A 286 -0.31 14.45 25.43
N VAL A 287 0.99 14.67 25.64
CA VAL A 287 1.97 14.84 24.57
C VAL A 287 3.04 13.78 24.71
N PHE A 288 3.21 12.96 23.68
CA PHE A 288 4.40 12.13 23.55
C PHE A 288 5.33 12.70 22.47
N THR A 289 6.62 12.44 22.61
CA THR A 289 7.62 12.88 21.64
C THR A 289 8.26 11.68 20.97
N LEU A 290 8.32 11.74 19.65
CA LEU A 290 9.03 10.79 18.79
C LEU A 290 10.35 11.40 18.34
N ARG A 291 11.49 10.83 18.75
CA ARG A 291 12.82 11.29 18.36
C ARG A 291 13.40 10.38 17.29
N PHE A 292 13.54 10.92 16.08
CA PHE A 292 14.00 10.24 14.88
C PHE A 292 15.53 10.31 14.76
N LYS A 293 16.09 9.42 13.94
CA LYS A 293 17.53 9.46 13.64
C LYS A 293 17.91 10.65 12.76
N TYR A 294 17.01 11.06 11.85
CA TYR A 294 17.24 12.10 10.87
C TYR A 294 16.03 13.04 10.77
N GLU A 295 16.29 14.34 10.58
CA GLU A 295 15.24 15.35 10.42
C GLU A 295 14.29 15.04 9.24
N TYR A 296 14.81 14.57 8.11
CA TYR A 296 13.95 14.29 6.96
C TYR A 296 12.93 13.17 7.23
N GLN A 297 13.27 12.16 8.05
CA GLN A 297 12.31 11.14 8.48
C GLN A 297 11.23 11.77 9.36
N MET A 298 11.62 12.60 10.32
CA MET A 298 10.68 13.36 11.15
C MET A 298 9.71 14.17 10.30
N ARG A 299 10.19 14.87 9.27
CA ARG A 299 9.35 15.67 8.35
C ARG A 299 8.35 14.82 7.56
N TRP A 300 8.73 13.62 7.14
CA TRP A 300 7.81 12.69 6.48
C TRP A 300 6.69 12.24 7.42
N TRP A 301 7.03 11.89 8.66
CA TRP A 301 6.05 11.54 9.69
C TRP A 301 5.14 12.72 10.06
N GLU A 302 5.71 13.92 10.24
CA GLU A 302 4.97 15.17 10.48
C GLU A 302 3.91 15.40 9.41
N THR A 303 4.31 15.31 8.14
CA THR A 303 3.44 15.57 6.98
C THR A 303 2.29 14.58 6.93
N GLU A 304 2.57 13.29 7.13
CA GLU A 304 1.54 12.24 7.05
C GLU A 304 0.60 12.26 8.26
N ILE A 305 1.10 12.48 9.48
CA ILE A 305 0.23 12.62 10.66
C ILE A 305 -0.68 13.83 10.50
N LYS A 306 -0.16 14.98 10.03
CA LYS A 306 -0.98 16.16 9.75
C LYS A 306 -2.06 15.89 8.70
N LYS A 307 -1.74 15.12 7.66
CA LYS A 307 -2.71 14.69 6.66
C LYS A 307 -3.79 13.80 7.29
N LEU A 308 -3.42 12.81 8.09
CA LEU A 308 -4.37 11.94 8.79
C LEU A 308 -5.31 12.68 9.73
N ILE A 309 -4.81 13.69 10.47
CA ILE A 309 -5.63 14.55 11.33
C ILE A 309 -6.70 15.27 10.50
N ARG A 310 -6.31 15.86 9.36
CA ARG A 310 -7.24 16.54 8.43
C ARG A 310 -8.27 15.55 7.87
N ASP A 311 -7.83 14.39 7.36
CA ASP A 311 -8.71 13.37 6.80
C ASP A 311 -9.70 12.83 7.85
N CYS A 312 -9.30 12.78 9.13
CA CYS A 312 -10.18 12.40 10.23
C CYS A 312 -11.21 13.49 10.55
N ALA A 313 -10.80 14.76 10.55
CA ALA A 313 -11.70 15.90 10.74
C ALA A 313 -12.77 15.97 9.64
N GLU A 314 -12.39 15.75 8.38
CA GLU A 314 -13.30 15.71 7.24
C GLU A 314 -14.33 14.56 7.36
N ARG A 315 -13.88 13.35 7.72
CA ARG A 315 -14.79 12.21 7.99
C ARG A 315 -15.80 12.51 9.09
N ARG A 316 -15.39 13.20 10.16
CA ARG A 316 -16.30 13.65 11.24
C ARG A 316 -17.27 14.73 10.80
N ALA A 317 -16.88 15.62 9.89
CA ALA A 317 -17.76 16.63 9.33
C ALA A 317 -18.84 15.97 8.45
N HIS A 318 -18.44 15.08 7.54
CA HIS A 318 -19.36 14.35 6.66
C HIS A 318 -20.35 13.45 7.42
N GLY A 319 -19.91 12.75 8.47
CA GLY A 319 -20.80 11.94 9.31
C GLY A 319 -21.85 12.77 10.07
N ARG A 320 -21.50 14.00 10.49
CA ARG A 320 -22.43 14.94 11.12
C ARG A 320 -23.47 15.46 10.12
N ASP A 321 -23.07 15.79 8.91
CA ASP A 321 -23.97 16.27 7.86
C ASP A 321 -24.96 15.18 7.40
N HIS A 322 -24.53 13.93 7.31
CA HIS A 322 -25.41 12.82 6.96
C HIS A 322 -26.49 12.56 8.03
N ARG A 323 -26.10 12.61 9.32
CA ARG A 323 -27.06 12.55 10.44
C ARG A 323 -28.02 13.75 10.47
N ARG A 324 -27.54 14.94 10.09
CA ARG A 324 -28.35 16.16 10.04
C ARG A 324 -29.36 16.15 8.88
N LYS A 325 -29.02 15.54 7.74
CA LYS A 325 -29.92 15.32 6.61
C LYS A 325 -30.94 14.21 6.87
N SER A 326 -30.53 13.10 7.51
CA SER A 326 -31.45 12.02 7.91
C SER A 326 -32.49 12.49 8.94
N ARG A 327 -32.14 13.41 9.84
CA ARG A 327 -33.08 14.07 10.78
C ARG A 327 -34.01 15.11 10.14
N ARG A 328 -33.82 15.47 8.87
CA ARG A 328 -34.61 16.50 8.16
C ARG A 328 -35.63 15.91 7.19
N VAL A 329 -35.82 14.59 7.14
CA VAL A 329 -36.98 14.01 6.44
C VAL A 329 -38.21 14.32 7.29
N PRO A 330 -39.15 15.15 6.83
CA PRO A 330 -40.41 15.34 7.53
C PRO A 330 -41.16 14.02 7.49
N PHE A 331 -41.65 13.54 8.63
CA PHE A 331 -42.71 12.55 8.68
C PHE A 331 -43.93 13.16 7.98
N ASN A 332 -44.12 12.88 6.69
CA ASN A 332 -45.32 13.26 5.98
C ASN A 332 -46.35 12.15 6.20
N ASN A 333 -47.26 12.36 7.16
CA ASN A 333 -48.46 11.54 7.34
C ASN A 333 -49.53 12.05 6.36
N GLN A 334 -49.68 11.36 5.23
CA GLN A 334 -50.80 11.42 4.25
C GLN A 334 -50.35 10.57 3.04
N ASP A 335 -51.10 9.66 2.45
CA ASP A 335 -52.33 8.93 2.73
C ASP A 335 -52.22 7.75 1.74
N ASP A 336 -52.42 6.50 2.18
CA ASP A 336 -52.75 5.42 1.25
C ASP A 336 -53.58 4.36 1.98
N ARG A 337 -54.85 4.70 2.22
CA ARG A 337 -55.91 3.71 2.47
C ARG A 337 -56.84 3.70 1.26
N GLY A 338 -56.72 2.67 0.45
CA GLY A 338 -57.61 2.42 -0.67
C GLY A 338 -57.40 1.05 -1.29
N ALA A 339 -57.71 -0.02 -0.55
CA ALA A 339 -58.28 -1.25 -1.15
C ALA A 339 -58.85 -2.16 -0.05
N PHE A 340 -60.18 -2.18 -0.02
CA PHE A 340 -61.05 -3.23 0.48
C PHE A 340 -60.52 -4.64 0.11
N ASP A 341 -60.41 -5.53 1.08
CA ASP A 341 -61.23 -6.75 1.10
C ASP A 341 -61.16 -7.37 2.51
N SER A 342 -62.32 -7.57 3.12
CA SER A 342 -62.45 -8.37 4.33
C SER A 342 -63.71 -9.20 4.18
N ASP A 343 -63.45 -10.50 4.26
CA ASP A 343 -64.36 -11.62 4.47
C ASP A 343 -65.61 -11.25 5.29
N ASP A 344 -66.76 -11.77 4.86
CA ASP A 344 -67.67 -12.53 5.73
C ASP A 344 -68.92 -12.89 4.91
N ASP A 345 -69.06 -14.18 4.56
CA ASP A 345 -70.31 -14.89 4.79
C ASP A 345 -70.17 -16.40 4.52
N LEU A 346 -70.74 -17.17 5.46
CA LEU A 346 -71.13 -18.59 5.39
C LEU A 346 -70.11 -19.65 5.84
N ALA A 347 -69.88 -19.68 7.16
CA ALA A 347 -69.74 -20.95 7.89
C ALA A 347 -70.99 -21.18 8.75
N SER A 348 -72.00 -21.84 8.17
CA SER A 348 -73.04 -22.52 8.93
C SER A 348 -73.21 -23.93 8.37
N LEU A 349 -73.32 -24.90 9.28
CA LEU A 349 -73.54 -26.33 9.09
C LEU A 349 -72.27 -27.19 9.09
N ALA A 350 -71.80 -27.43 10.32
CA ALA A 350 -71.42 -28.78 10.69
C ALA A 350 -72.69 -29.65 10.68
N GLU A 351 -72.74 -30.69 9.86
CA GLU A 351 -73.30 -31.98 10.25
C GLU A 351 -72.95 -33.10 9.24
N SER A 352 -72.32 -34.13 9.81
CA SER A 352 -72.46 -35.55 9.45
C SER A 352 -71.67 -36.17 8.29
N SER A 353 -71.16 -37.36 8.61
CA SER A 353 -70.92 -38.52 7.75
C SER A 353 -69.62 -38.52 6.93
N LEU A 354 -68.56 -39.20 7.41
CA LEU A 354 -68.29 -40.65 7.31
C LEU A 354 -67.87 -41.10 5.89
N ASP A 355 -66.73 -41.82 5.90
CA ASP A 355 -66.32 -42.90 4.99
C ASP A 355 -65.88 -42.55 3.56
N LEU A 356 -64.56 -42.42 3.36
CA LEU A 356 -63.65 -43.43 2.76
C LEU A 356 -62.38 -42.80 2.15
#